data_AF-A0A8D9A7B3-F1
#
_entry.id   AF-A0A8D9A7B3-F1
#
_cell.length_a   1.000
_cell.length_b   1.000
_cell.length_c   1.000
_cell.angle_alpha   90.00
_cell.angle_beta   90.00
_cell.angle_gamma   90.00
#
_symmetry.space_group_name_H-M   'P 1'
#
loop_
_entity.id
_entity.type
_entity.pdbx_description
1 polymer ?
#
loop_
_entity_poly.entity_id
_entity_poly.type
_entity_poly.pdbx_seq_one_letter_code
_entity_poly.pdbx_strand_id
1 'polypeptide(L)'
;MEEMASSNLDRLVEKENPNSIKLPETIEVFRNLKNAKRFAIDIGGSLTKIAYFSTVSHRRVTYEGDSSDKDKDPSKHTPQENFSYESKENARLHFVKFETKYIDHCLDFIAANLINSDGMEGKSIKATGGGAYKYANLIQSKLGLSVDKEDEMECLIQGCNFLLRN
;
A
#
# COMPACT_ATOMS: atom_id res chain seq x y z
N MET A 1 -68.17 -12.78 28.70
CA MET A 1 -67.64 -13.80 27.78
C MET A 1 -67.55 -13.15 26.43
N GLU A 2 -66.44 -13.34 25.70
CA GLU A 2 -65.87 -12.52 24.59
C GLU A 2 -65.16 -11.25 25.10
N GLU A 3 -63.82 -11.18 25.12
CA GLU A 3 -62.80 -11.07 24.04
C GLU A 3 -62.21 -9.65 24.17
N MET A 4 -60.97 -9.31 23.89
CA MET A 4 -59.69 -10.00 23.78
C MET A 4 -58.63 -8.90 23.86
N ALA A 5 -57.39 -9.29 24.13
CA ALA A 5 -56.20 -8.48 24.25
C ALA A 5 -56.04 -7.34 23.22
N SER A 6 -55.79 -6.12 23.70
CA SER A 6 -55.06 -5.11 22.92
C SER A 6 -54.42 -4.06 23.83
N SER A 7 -53.12 -4.23 24.10
CA SER A 7 -52.16 -3.13 24.32
C SER A 7 -50.77 -3.72 24.61
N ASN A 8 -50.15 -4.30 23.59
CA ASN A 8 -48.71 -4.58 23.56
C ASN A 8 -48.16 -4.24 22.16
N LEU A 9 -48.39 -2.98 21.78
CA LEU A 9 -47.94 -2.30 20.55
C LEU A 9 -47.60 -0.90 21.09
N ASP A 10 -46.37 -0.38 21.21
CA ASP A 10 -45.13 -0.53 20.47
C ASP A 10 -43.93 -0.23 21.38
N ARG A 11 -43.18 -1.25 21.77
CA ARG A 11 -41.77 -1.09 22.16
C ARG A 11 -40.93 -2.12 21.44
N LEU A 12 -40.99 -2.09 20.12
CA LEU A 12 -39.89 -2.56 19.30
C LEU A 12 -38.78 -1.51 19.42
N VAL A 13 -37.93 -1.70 20.43
CA VAL A 13 -36.62 -1.08 20.45
C VAL A 13 -35.93 -1.56 19.18
N GLU A 14 -35.75 -0.65 18.22
CA GLU A 14 -34.89 -0.88 17.06
C GLU A 14 -33.53 -1.35 17.60
N LYS A 15 -33.27 -2.63 17.42
CA LYS A 15 -31.99 -3.22 17.76
C LYS A 15 -31.03 -2.70 16.70
N GLU A 16 -30.34 -1.59 17.00
CA GLU A 16 -29.32 -1.03 16.13
C GLU A 16 -28.44 -2.17 15.62
N ASN A 17 -28.40 -2.29 14.30
CA ASN A 17 -27.51 -3.22 13.61
C ASN A 17 -26.10 -2.90 14.13
N PRO A 18 -25.34 -3.87 14.66
CA PRO A 18 -23.99 -3.60 15.12
C PRO A 18 -23.23 -2.98 13.95
N ASN A 19 -22.66 -1.78 14.16
CA ASN A 19 -21.92 -1.04 13.15
C ASN A 19 -21.04 -2.03 12.36
N SER A 20 -21.41 -2.28 11.10
CA SER A 20 -20.60 -3.12 10.22
C SER A 20 -19.20 -2.55 10.23
N ILE A 21 -18.18 -3.39 10.39
CA ILE A 21 -16.79 -2.98 10.28
C ILE A 21 -16.67 -2.21 8.96
N LYS A 22 -16.39 -0.90 9.06
CA LYS A 22 -16.12 -0.08 7.88
C LYS A 22 -14.78 -0.56 7.36
N LEU A 23 -14.80 -1.27 6.24
CA LEU A 23 -13.57 -1.64 5.55
C LEU A 23 -12.89 -0.36 5.05
N PRO A 24 -11.55 -0.27 5.18
CA PRO A 24 -10.80 0.81 4.55
C PRO A 24 -11.15 0.89 3.07
N GLU A 25 -11.26 2.10 2.52
CA GLU A 25 -11.35 2.26 1.07
C GLU A 25 -10.14 1.58 0.42
N THR A 26 -10.35 0.93 -0.72
CA THR A 26 -9.30 0.19 -1.45
C THR A 26 -8.06 1.03 -1.75
N ILE A 27 -8.21 2.36 -1.83
CA ILE A 27 -7.11 3.34 -1.96
C ILE A 27 -6.18 3.32 -0.73
N GLU A 28 -6.71 3.16 0.49
CA GLU A 28 -5.89 3.10 1.71
C GLU A 28 -5.05 1.82 1.80
N VAL A 29 -5.52 0.74 1.15
CA VAL A 29 -4.83 -0.54 1.11
C VAL A 29 -3.55 -0.46 0.26
N PHE A 30 -3.59 0.30 -0.84
CA PHE A 30 -2.45 0.48 -1.76
C PHE A 30 -1.79 1.86 -1.62
N ARG A 31 -1.10 2.08 -0.49
CA ARG A 31 -0.40 3.35 -0.21
C ARG A 31 0.74 3.62 -1.19
N ASN A 32 0.80 4.86 -1.69
CA ASN A 32 1.86 5.31 -2.61
C ASN A 32 1.98 4.46 -3.89
N LEU A 33 0.88 3.84 -4.34
CA LEU A 33 0.86 2.98 -5.53
C LEU A 33 1.33 3.72 -6.79
N LYS A 34 0.99 5.01 -6.92
CA LYS A 34 1.43 5.87 -8.03
C LYS A 34 2.96 5.96 -8.18
N ASN A 35 3.70 5.77 -7.08
CA ASN A 35 5.17 5.81 -7.06
C ASN A 35 5.78 4.40 -6.96
N ALA A 36 5.00 3.35 -7.20
CA ALA A 36 5.47 1.98 -7.12
C ALA A 36 6.36 1.66 -8.33
N LYS A 37 7.53 1.06 -8.06
CA LYS A 37 8.53 0.76 -9.11
C LYS A 37 8.64 -0.72 -9.44
N ARG A 38 8.36 -1.61 -8.49
CA ARG A 38 8.46 -3.06 -8.64
C ARG A 38 7.38 -3.75 -7.84
N PHE A 39 6.79 -4.78 -8.44
CA PHE A 39 5.75 -5.62 -7.85
C PHE A 39 6.20 -7.08 -7.85
N ALA A 40 5.82 -7.81 -6.81
CA ALA A 40 5.87 -9.26 -6.74
C ALA A 40 4.55 -9.78 -6.18
N ILE A 41 4.10 -10.94 -6.67
CA ILE A 41 2.81 -11.52 -6.29
C ILE A 41 2.95 -13.00 -5.89
N ASP A 42 2.47 -13.36 -4.71
CA ASP A 42 2.29 -14.76 -4.30
C ASP A 42 0.80 -15.12 -4.43
N ILE A 43 0.48 -16.03 -5.35
CA ILE A 43 -0.90 -16.44 -5.63
C ILE A 43 -1.14 -17.86 -5.12
N GLY A 44 -1.55 -17.96 -3.86
CA GLY A 44 -1.98 -19.22 -3.25
C GLY A 44 -3.43 -19.59 -3.63
N GLY A 45 -3.86 -20.78 -3.21
CA GLY A 45 -5.22 -21.26 -3.48
C GLY A 45 -6.32 -20.36 -2.91
N SER A 46 -6.12 -19.84 -1.70
CA SER A 46 -7.12 -19.01 -1.00
C SER A 46 -6.72 -17.54 -0.89
N LEU A 47 -5.43 -17.26 -0.75
CA LEU A 47 -4.92 -15.91 -0.50
C LEU A 47 -3.87 -15.53 -1.52
N THR A 48 -4.04 -14.34 -2.09
CA THR A 48 -3.05 -13.66 -2.91
C THR A 48 -2.39 -12.55 -2.09
N LYS A 49 -1.07 -12.44 -2.20
CA LYS A 49 -0.27 -11.41 -1.52
C LYS A 49 0.49 -10.62 -2.58
N ILE A 50 0.55 -9.32 -2.42
CA ILE A 50 1.33 -8.42 -3.27
C ILE A 50 2.34 -7.70 -2.39
N ALA A 51 3.60 -7.70 -2.84
CA ALA A 51 4.65 -6.87 -2.29
C ALA A 51 5.09 -5.87 -3.35
N TYR A 52 5.23 -4.59 -2.99
CA TYR A 52 5.77 -3.58 -3.90
C TYR A 52 6.59 -2.52 -3.19
N PHE A 53 7.57 -1.97 -3.91
CA PHE A 53 8.39 -0.88 -3.44
C PHE A 53 7.94 0.45 -4.04
N SER A 54 7.77 1.48 -3.21
CA SER A 54 7.60 2.86 -3.65
C SER A 54 8.62 3.79 -2.99
N THR A 55 8.92 4.90 -3.67
CA THR A 55 9.78 5.97 -3.13
C THR A 55 8.96 7.00 -2.39
N VAL A 56 9.42 7.38 -1.20
CA VAL A 56 8.82 8.42 -0.36
C VAL A 56 9.86 9.50 -0.09
N SER A 57 9.61 10.71 -0.62
CA SER A 57 10.44 11.88 -0.38
C SER A 57 10.14 12.51 0.99
N HIS A 58 11.16 12.69 1.82
CA HIS A 58 11.07 13.44 3.07
C HIS A 58 11.94 14.69 2.96
N ARG A 59 11.36 15.84 3.28
CA ARG A 59 12.08 17.12 3.34
C ARG A 59 12.42 17.41 4.80
N ARG A 60 13.71 17.49 5.11
CA ARG A 60 14.20 17.94 6.42
C ARG A 60 14.71 19.36 6.29
N VAL A 61 14.42 20.17 7.30
CA VAL A 61 14.97 21.52 7.46
C VAL A 61 16.04 21.44 8.54
N THR A 62 17.27 21.82 8.21
CA THR A 62 18.35 21.92 9.17
C THR A 62 18.65 23.39 9.41
N TYR A 63 18.67 23.79 10.67
CA TYR A 63 19.09 25.12 11.09
C TYR A 63 20.54 25.03 11.54
N GLU A 64 21.42 25.84 10.96
CA GLU A 64 22.78 25.99 11.47
C GLU A 64 22.71 26.80 12.76
N GLY A 65 22.99 26.16 13.90
CA GLY A 65 23.02 26.83 15.19
C GLY A 65 24.20 27.81 15.24
N ASP A 66 23.88 29.08 15.50
CA ASP A 66 24.86 30.15 15.65
C ASP A 66 25.88 29.72 16.73
N SER A 67 27.10 29.39 16.30
CA SER A 67 28.19 29.09 17.21
C SER A 67 28.49 30.41 17.91
N SER A 68 28.23 30.47 19.21
CA SER A 68 28.24 31.67 20.03
C SER A 68 29.64 32.30 20.13
N ASP A 69 30.04 33.01 19.10
CA ASP A 69 31.18 33.92 19.13
C ASP A 69 30.70 35.25 19.73
N LYS A 70 30.98 35.42 21.02
CA LYS A 70 30.61 36.59 21.82
C LYS A 70 31.48 37.78 21.41
N ASP A 71 31.15 38.51 20.34
CA ASP A 71 31.59 39.90 20.11
C ASP A 71 31.06 40.49 18.77
N LYS A 72 29.76 40.77 18.63
CA LYS A 72 29.27 41.58 17.50
C LYS A 72 28.20 42.63 17.86
N ASP A 73 28.45 43.83 17.34
CA ASP A 73 27.76 45.12 17.40
C ASP A 73 26.23 45.05 17.13
N PRO A 74 25.39 45.68 17.98
CA PRO A 74 23.92 45.61 17.90
C PRO A 74 23.28 46.40 16.73
N SER A 75 24.04 47.07 15.87
CA SER A 75 23.49 48.00 14.85
C SER A 75 23.16 47.38 13.48
N LYS A 76 23.30 46.06 13.27
CA LYS A 76 22.94 45.37 12.00
C LYS A 76 22.20 44.06 12.22
N HIS A 77 20.91 44.13 12.56
CA HIS A 77 20.03 42.95 12.54
C HIS A 77 19.26 42.85 11.22
N THR A 78 19.84 42.17 10.25
CA THR A 78 19.06 41.37 9.28
C THR A 78 19.09 39.93 9.79
N PRO A 79 17.95 39.30 10.14
CA PRO A 79 17.94 37.88 10.48
C PRO A 79 18.24 37.12 9.20
N GLN A 80 19.50 36.74 8.99
CA GLN A 80 19.86 35.83 7.92
C GLN A 80 19.62 34.42 8.46
N GLU A 81 18.39 33.94 8.29
CA GLU A 81 18.02 32.57 8.65
C GLU A 81 18.71 31.60 7.69
N ASN A 82 19.91 31.12 8.06
CA ASN A 82 20.59 30.06 7.34
C ASN A 82 19.89 28.72 7.65
N PHE A 83 18.79 28.44 6.97
CA PHE A 83 18.21 27.11 6.90
C PHE A 83 18.56 26.44 5.58
N SER A 84 18.89 25.14 5.62
CA SER A 84 19.07 24.31 4.43
C SER A 84 17.95 23.26 4.34
N TYR A 85 17.49 22.99 3.13
CA TYR A 85 16.56 21.91 2.85
C TYR A 85 17.32 20.70 2.35
N GLU A 86 17.18 19.58 3.06
CA GLU A 86 17.66 18.29 2.59
C GLU A 86 16.47 17.42 2.18
N SER A 87 16.37 17.08 0.90
CA SER A 87 15.38 16.15 0.37
C SER A 87 16.01 14.76 0.29
N LYS A 88 15.54 13.81 1.10
CA LYS A 88 15.96 12.40 1.05
C LYS A 88 14.82 11.54 0.50
N GLU A 89 15.12 10.72 -0.49
CA GLU A 89 14.22 9.67 -0.96
C GLU A 89 14.50 8.37 -0.20
N ASN A 90 13.46 7.84 0.46
CA ASN A 90 13.53 6.54 1.12
C ASN A 90 12.67 5.52 0.35
N ALA A 91 13.17 4.30 0.24
CA ALA A 91 12.39 3.18 -0.28
C ALA A 91 11.46 2.64 0.81
N ARG A 92 10.20 2.39 0.47
CA ARG A 92 9.22 1.76 1.36
C ARG A 92 8.66 0.51 0.71
N LEU A 93 8.74 -0.60 1.43
CA LEU A 93 8.11 -1.86 1.06
C LEU A 93 6.68 -1.89 1.60
N HIS A 94 5.73 -2.27 0.76
CA HIS A 94 4.32 -2.40 1.09
C HIS A 94 3.89 -3.85 0.89
N PHE A 95 2.98 -4.30 1.76
CA PHE A 95 2.39 -5.63 1.71
C PHE A 95 0.87 -5.51 1.68
N VAL A 96 0.25 -6.20 0.73
CA VAL A 96 -1.19 -6.29 0.59
C VAL A 96 -1.57 -7.77 0.52
N LYS A 97 -2.69 -8.15 1.14
CA LYS A 97 -3.26 -9.50 1.02
C LYS A 97 -4.75 -9.41 0.78
N PHE A 98 -5.28 -10.34 0.00
CA PHE A 98 -6.71 -10.47 -0.27
C PHE A 98 -7.04 -11.91 -0.67
N GLU A 99 -8.33 -12.27 -0.66
CA GLU A 99 -8.77 -13.59 -1.11
C GLU A 99 -8.55 -13.74 -2.63
N THR A 100 -7.94 -14.85 -3.06
CA THR A 100 -7.57 -15.10 -4.46
C THR A 100 -8.77 -15.00 -5.42
N LYS A 101 -10.00 -15.23 -4.95
CA LYS A 101 -11.21 -15.05 -5.75
C LYS A 101 -11.40 -13.61 -6.28
N TYR A 102 -10.78 -12.62 -5.64
CA TYR A 102 -10.86 -11.20 -6.03
C TYR A 102 -9.67 -10.73 -6.88
N ILE A 103 -8.79 -11.63 -7.34
CA ILE A 103 -7.60 -11.26 -8.12
C ILE A 103 -7.95 -10.48 -9.39
N ASP A 104 -9.04 -10.84 -10.06
CA ASP A 104 -9.50 -10.18 -11.27
C ASP A 104 -9.77 -8.67 -11.06
N HIS A 105 -10.51 -8.34 -10.00
CA HIS A 105 -10.80 -6.96 -9.60
C HIS A 105 -9.56 -6.22 -9.08
N CYS A 106 -8.67 -6.92 -8.38
CA CYS A 106 -7.42 -6.33 -7.92
C CYS A 106 -6.53 -5.90 -9.09
N LEU A 107 -6.45 -6.71 -10.14
CA LEU A 107 -5.68 -6.37 -11.34
C LEU A 107 -6.30 -5.16 -12.07
N ASP A 108 -7.63 -5.05 -12.16
CA ASP A 108 -8.29 -3.85 -12.70
C ASP A 108 -7.93 -2.60 -11.90
N PHE A 109 -7.96 -2.71 -10.57
CA PHE A 109 -7.59 -1.61 -9.69
C PHE A 109 -6.13 -1.18 -9.89
N ILE A 110 -5.22 -2.15 -10.00
CA ILE A 110 -3.80 -1.90 -10.26
C ILE A 110 -3.62 -1.21 -11.62
N ALA A 111 -4.27 -1.71 -12.68
CA ALA A 111 -4.25 -1.10 -14.00
C ALA A 111 -4.70 0.37 -13.92
N ALA A 112 -5.90 0.62 -13.38
CA ALA A 112 -6.49 1.96 -13.30
C ALA A 112 -5.61 2.98 -12.54
N ASN A 113 -4.78 2.53 -11.60
CA ASN A 113 -3.95 3.39 -10.77
C ASN A 113 -2.47 3.48 -11.19
N LEU A 114 -2.02 2.62 -12.11
CA LEU A 114 -0.65 2.60 -12.63
C LEU A 114 -0.50 3.15 -14.06
N ILE A 115 -1.59 3.34 -14.79
CA ILE A 115 -1.60 3.77 -16.21
C ILE A 115 -0.90 5.13 -16.48
N ASN A 116 -0.64 5.96 -15.47
CA ASN A 116 0.11 7.22 -15.66
C ASN A 116 1.62 7.08 -15.43
N SER A 117 2.13 5.86 -15.22
CA SER A 117 3.56 5.59 -15.19
C SER A 117 3.93 4.87 -16.47
N ASP A 118 4.61 5.57 -17.40
CA ASP A 118 5.10 5.13 -18.73
C ASP A 118 6.03 3.89 -18.72
N GLY A 119 5.98 3.06 -17.69
CA GLY A 119 7.02 2.11 -17.34
C GLY A 119 6.52 0.74 -16.94
N MET A 120 5.38 0.25 -17.39
CA MET A 120 4.98 -1.16 -17.16
C MET A 120 4.84 -1.99 -18.42
N GLU A 121 4.44 -1.41 -19.55
CA GLU A 121 4.21 -2.18 -20.77
C GLU A 121 5.50 -2.88 -21.23
N GLY A 122 5.43 -4.19 -21.50
CA GLY A 122 6.59 -5.01 -21.90
C GLY A 122 7.52 -5.45 -20.76
N LYS A 123 7.19 -5.16 -19.50
CA LYS A 123 7.94 -5.67 -18.34
C LYS A 123 7.39 -7.01 -17.85
N SER A 124 8.14 -7.64 -16.96
CA SER A 124 7.70 -8.83 -16.24
C SER A 124 7.35 -8.51 -14.79
N ILE A 125 6.35 -9.21 -14.25
CA ILE A 125 6.07 -9.28 -12.83
C ILE A 125 6.55 -10.63 -12.29
N LYS A 126 7.25 -10.61 -11.16
CA LYS A 126 7.64 -11.84 -10.47
C LYS A 126 6.44 -12.41 -9.73
N ALA A 127 6.11 -13.66 -9.99
CA ALA A 127 5.01 -14.34 -9.36
C ALA A 127 5.41 -15.72 -8.85
N THR A 128 4.88 -16.09 -7.69
CA THR A 128 5.05 -17.44 -7.12
C THR A 128 3.71 -18.01 -6.64
N GLY A 129 3.74 -19.22 -6.09
CA GLY A 129 2.56 -19.99 -5.75
C GLY A 129 1.93 -20.67 -6.97
N GLY A 130 1.11 -21.70 -6.74
CA GLY A 130 0.43 -22.43 -7.83
C GLY A 130 -0.43 -21.53 -8.74
N GLY A 131 -0.92 -20.41 -8.22
CA GLY A 131 -1.69 -19.43 -8.99
C GLY A 131 -0.85 -18.64 -10.01
N ALA A 132 0.48 -18.57 -9.87
CA ALA A 132 1.34 -17.92 -10.86
C ALA A 132 1.21 -18.56 -12.26
N TYR A 133 0.92 -19.87 -12.30
CA TYR A 133 0.62 -20.58 -13.55
C TYR A 133 -0.82 -20.31 -14.01
N LYS A 134 -1.78 -20.42 -13.08
CA LYS A 134 -3.22 -20.29 -13.37
C LYS A 134 -3.61 -18.91 -13.90
N TYR A 135 -3.02 -17.85 -13.35
CA TYR A 135 -3.41 -16.46 -13.63
C TYR A 135 -2.44 -15.72 -14.55
N ALA A 136 -1.45 -16.41 -15.14
CA ALA A 136 -0.45 -15.80 -16.02
C ALA A 136 -1.08 -15.01 -17.19
N ASN A 137 -2.03 -15.64 -17.89
CA ASN A 137 -2.71 -15.01 -19.02
C ASN A 137 -3.56 -13.81 -18.59
N LEU A 138 -4.18 -13.89 -17.40
CA LEU A 138 -5.02 -12.81 -16.88
C LEU A 138 -4.19 -11.58 -16.53
N ILE A 139 -3.02 -11.79 -15.92
CA ILE A 139 -2.06 -10.72 -15.63
C ILE A 139 -1.57 -10.07 -16.93
N GLN A 140 -1.19 -10.87 -17.91
CA GLN A 140 -0.77 -10.36 -19.21
C GLN A 140 -1.88 -9.57 -19.92
N SER A 141 -3.13 -10.04 -19.88
CA SER A 141 -4.25 -9.35 -20.53
C SER A 141 -4.64 -8.05 -19.85
N LYS A 142 -4.60 -7.99 -18.51
CA LYS A 142 -5.06 -6.82 -17.74
C LYS A 142 -3.98 -5.78 -17.52
N LEU A 143 -2.73 -6.20 -17.35
CA LEU A 143 -1.61 -5.31 -17.03
C LEU A 143 -0.60 -5.14 -18.18
N GLY A 144 -0.68 -5.96 -19.24
CA GLY A 144 0.35 -5.98 -20.29
C GLY A 144 1.69 -6.57 -19.82
N LEU A 145 1.71 -7.23 -18.65
CA LEU A 145 2.91 -7.75 -18.01
C LEU A 145 3.05 -9.26 -18.23
N SER A 146 4.25 -9.68 -18.62
CA SER A 146 4.61 -11.10 -18.61
C SER A 146 4.80 -11.60 -17.18
N VAL A 147 4.53 -12.88 -16.93
CA VAL A 147 4.71 -13.48 -15.61
C VAL A 147 6.01 -14.26 -15.57
N ASP A 148 6.95 -13.75 -14.78
CA ASP A 148 8.19 -14.44 -14.42
C ASP A 148 7.91 -15.31 -13.19
N LYS A 149 7.84 -16.62 -13.41
CA LYS A 149 7.39 -17.59 -12.41
C LYS A 149 8.57 -18.05 -11.57
N GLU A 150 8.46 -17.87 -10.27
CA GLU A 150 9.47 -18.23 -9.29
C GLU A 150 9.01 -19.41 -8.44
N ASP A 151 9.95 -20.25 -8.01
CA ASP A 151 9.67 -21.37 -7.12
C ASP A 151 9.17 -20.90 -5.75
N GLU A 152 8.09 -21.52 -5.25
CA GLU A 152 7.39 -21.10 -4.04
C GLU A 152 8.23 -21.32 -2.78
N MET A 153 8.93 -22.45 -2.70
CA MET A 153 9.76 -22.76 -1.54
C MET A 153 11.02 -21.88 -1.51
N GLU A 154 11.65 -21.66 -2.66
CA GLU A 154 12.80 -20.77 -2.78
C GLU A 154 12.44 -19.32 -2.41
N CYS A 155 11.32 -18.79 -2.93
CA CYS A 155 10.83 -17.46 -2.58
C CYS A 155 10.57 -17.33 -1.08
N LEU A 156 9.98 -18.35 -0.46
CA LEU A 156 9.71 -18.36 0.98
C LEU A 156 11.01 -18.30 1.78
N ILE A 157 11.98 -19.15 1.46
CA ILE A 157 13.28 -19.21 2.16
C ILE A 157 14.04 -17.89 1.99
N GLN A 158 14.17 -17.39 0.75
CA GLN A 158 14.87 -16.15 0.46
C GLN A 158 14.18 -14.94 1.12
N GLY A 159 12.86 -14.86 1.04
CA GLY A 159 12.06 -13.80 1.65
C GLY A 159 12.17 -13.78 3.18
N CYS A 160 12.11 -14.95 3.83
CA CYS A 160 12.33 -15.05 5.27
C CYS A 160 13.74 -14.61 5.65
N ASN A 161 14.76 -15.09 4.93
CA ASN A 161 16.15 -14.71 5.20
C ASN A 161 16.39 -13.20 5.03
N PHE A 162 15.76 -12.57 4.04
CA PHE A 162 15.83 -11.13 3.85
C PHE A 162 15.27 -10.36 5.04
N LEU A 163 14.08 -10.73 5.53
CA LEU A 163 13.42 -10.07 6.66
C LEU A 163 14.14 -10.27 7.99
N LEU A 164 14.94 -11.33 8.13
CA LEU A 164 15.73 -11.57 9.34
C LEU A 164 17.07 -10.81 9.37
N ARG A 165 17.52 -10.28 8.22
CA ARG A 165 18.85 -9.66 8.07
C ARG A 165 18.84 -8.14 7.92
N ASN A 166 17.66 -7.51 7.85
CA ASN A 166 17.47 -6.08 7.63
C ASN A 166 16.42 -5.53 8.58
#